data_AF-V4KI27-F1
#
_entry.id   AF-V4KI27-F1
#
_cell.length_a   1.000
_cell.length_b   1.000
_cell.length_c   1.000
_cell.angle_alpha   90.00
_cell.angle_beta   90.00
_cell.angle_gamma   90.00
#
_symmetry.space_group_name_H-M   'P 1'
#
loop_
_entity.id
_entity.type
_entity.pdbx_description
1 polymer ?
#
loop_
_entity_poly.entity_id
_entity_poly.type
_entity_poly.pdbx_seq_one_letter_code
_entity_poly.pdbx_strand_id
1 'polypeptide(L)'
;LAPEHPLPTAYEDSWNALQAIQAGNEPWINDYVDFHRFFLVGDSAGANISHHLAFRTKQSDHMTLKIKGIGMIHPYFWGTKPIGSEVTDEARKQMVDGWWRFVCPSEKGSDDPWINPFADGSPDLEGLGCERVMVTVAEKDILRERGKMYYERLVKSEWRGEAEIMETKGKDHVFHIFEPDCDEAMDMLRRLALRDLYITSSVLSYDDSNYSL
;
A
#
# COMPACT_ATOMS: atom_id res chain seq x y z
N LEU A 1 -3.59 -13.94 12.81
CA LEU A 1 -2.61 -12.83 12.70
C LEU A 1 -1.42 -13.15 13.61
N ALA A 2 -0.33 -12.41 13.53
CA ALA A 2 0.75 -12.54 14.51
C ALA A 2 0.26 -12.11 15.91
N PRO A 3 0.73 -12.75 16.99
CA PRO A 3 1.83 -13.70 17.04
C PRO A 3 1.43 -15.16 16.80
N GLU A 4 0.13 -15.52 16.82
CA GLU A 4 -0.32 -16.91 16.65
C GLU A 4 0.09 -17.48 15.29
N HIS A 5 0.12 -16.61 14.28
CA HIS A 5 0.59 -16.90 12.93
C HIS A 5 1.62 -15.84 12.50
N PRO A 6 2.92 -16.04 12.77
CA PRO A 6 3.96 -15.07 12.43
C PRO A 6 4.13 -14.93 10.91
N LEU A 7 4.82 -13.86 10.48
CA LEU A 7 5.21 -13.70 9.08
C LEU A 7 6.11 -14.87 8.63
N PRO A 8 5.97 -15.33 7.37
CA PRO A 8 5.28 -14.68 6.25
C PRO A 8 3.78 -15.02 6.09
N THR A 9 3.10 -15.61 7.08
CA THR A 9 1.71 -16.12 6.92
C THR A 9 0.75 -15.09 6.32
N ALA A 10 0.79 -13.83 6.75
CA ALA A 10 -0.07 -12.79 6.19
C ALA A 10 0.17 -12.51 4.68
N TYR A 11 1.42 -12.63 4.21
CA TYR A 11 1.74 -12.51 2.78
C TYR A 11 1.21 -13.70 1.99
N GLU A 12 1.30 -14.92 2.53
CA GLU A 12 0.75 -16.12 1.91
C GLU A 12 -0.78 -16.10 1.87
N ASP A 13 -1.43 -15.69 2.95
CA ASP A 13 -2.89 -15.54 3.01
C ASP A 13 -3.37 -14.52 1.96
N SER A 14 -2.68 -13.38 1.85
CA SER A 14 -3.01 -12.34 0.87
C SER A 14 -2.76 -12.81 -0.56
N TRP A 15 -1.72 -13.60 -0.79
CA TRP A 15 -1.44 -14.21 -2.09
C TRP A 15 -2.52 -15.23 -2.47
N ASN A 16 -2.90 -16.12 -1.54
CA ASN A 16 -3.94 -17.11 -1.73
C ASN A 16 -5.29 -16.44 -2.03
N ALA A 17 -5.61 -15.34 -1.35
CA ALA A 17 -6.81 -14.55 -1.63
C ALA A 17 -6.80 -13.98 -3.07
N LEU A 18 -5.66 -13.46 -3.53
CA LEU A 18 -5.51 -12.96 -4.89
C LEU A 18 -5.68 -14.07 -5.95
N GLN A 19 -5.12 -15.26 -5.68
CA GLN A 19 -5.31 -16.42 -6.56
C GLN A 19 -6.77 -16.87 -6.59
N ALA A 20 -7.46 -16.87 -5.45
CA ALA A 20 -8.87 -17.23 -5.36
C ALA A 20 -9.78 -16.25 -6.14
N ILE A 21 -9.47 -14.95 -6.10
CA ILE A 21 -10.17 -13.92 -6.90
C ILE A 21 -10.00 -14.23 -8.39
N GLN A 22 -8.79 -14.50 -8.86
CA GLN A 22 -8.55 -14.84 -10.27
C GLN A 22 -9.20 -16.18 -10.69
N ALA A 23 -9.30 -17.15 -9.77
CA ALA A 23 -9.93 -18.43 -10.06
C ALA A 23 -11.42 -18.31 -10.39
N GLY A 24 -12.06 -17.17 -10.07
CA GLY A 24 -13.40 -16.85 -10.56
C GLY A 24 -14.48 -17.74 -9.98
N ASN A 25 -14.41 -18.07 -8.69
CA ASN A 25 -15.43 -18.90 -8.04
C ASN A 25 -16.66 -18.10 -7.58
N GLU A 26 -16.62 -16.77 -7.70
CA GLU A 26 -17.69 -15.86 -7.26
C GLU A 26 -18.34 -15.17 -8.47
N PRO A 27 -19.65 -15.35 -8.71
CA PRO A 27 -20.33 -14.82 -9.90
C PRO A 27 -20.15 -13.31 -10.08
N TRP A 28 -20.27 -12.53 -8.99
CA TRP A 28 -20.13 -11.08 -9.07
C TRP A 28 -18.71 -10.63 -9.44
N ILE A 29 -17.68 -11.42 -9.14
CA ILE A 29 -16.31 -11.12 -9.59
C ILE A 29 -16.22 -11.33 -11.10
N ASN A 30 -16.70 -12.47 -11.58
CA ASN A 30 -16.63 -12.80 -13.01
C ASN A 30 -17.47 -11.86 -13.88
N ASP A 31 -18.63 -11.43 -13.36
CA ASP A 31 -19.59 -10.61 -14.11
C ASP A 31 -19.18 -9.14 -14.18
N TYR A 32 -18.45 -8.62 -13.18
CA TYR A 32 -18.20 -7.19 -13.02
C TYR A 32 -16.73 -6.78 -12.94
N VAL A 33 -15.80 -7.69 -12.65
CA VAL A 33 -14.38 -7.34 -12.48
C VAL A 33 -13.63 -7.40 -13.81
N ASP A 34 -12.94 -6.32 -14.11
CA ASP A 34 -11.93 -6.29 -15.16
C ASP A 34 -10.56 -6.67 -14.58
N PHE A 35 -10.12 -7.91 -14.81
CA PHE A 35 -8.84 -8.42 -14.32
C PHE A 35 -7.61 -7.73 -14.93
N HIS A 36 -7.78 -6.90 -15.96
CA HIS A 36 -6.70 -6.04 -16.48
C HIS A 36 -6.62 -4.67 -15.79
N ARG A 37 -7.61 -4.34 -14.94
CA ARG A 37 -7.67 -3.12 -14.14
C ARG A 37 -7.79 -3.43 -12.65
N PHE A 38 -6.88 -4.25 -12.15
CA PHE A 38 -6.85 -4.62 -10.73
C PHE A 38 -6.04 -3.59 -9.93
N PHE A 39 -6.49 -3.24 -8.72
CA PHE A 39 -5.78 -2.31 -7.84
C PHE A 39 -5.51 -2.96 -6.50
N LEU A 40 -4.33 -2.71 -5.95
CA LEU A 40 -3.99 -3.07 -4.58
C LEU A 40 -3.97 -1.80 -3.75
N VAL A 41 -4.73 -1.75 -2.67
CA VAL A 41 -4.71 -0.62 -1.74
C VAL A 41 -4.62 -1.17 -0.34
N GLY A 42 -3.71 -0.61 0.44
CA GLY A 42 -3.58 -0.97 1.84
C GLY A 42 -2.92 0.14 2.62
N ASP A 43 -3.15 0.13 3.93
CA ASP A 43 -2.53 1.02 4.89
C ASP A 43 -1.49 0.29 5.73
N SER A 44 -0.41 0.97 6.10
CA SER A 44 0.62 0.44 7.01
C SER A 44 1.16 -0.93 6.54
N ALA A 45 0.94 -1.99 7.32
CA ALA A 45 1.30 -3.36 6.96
C ALA A 45 0.58 -3.86 5.69
N GLY A 46 -0.64 -3.40 5.41
CA GLY A 46 -1.37 -3.71 4.17
C GLY A 46 -0.73 -3.07 2.93
N ALA A 47 -0.16 -1.86 3.06
CA ALA A 47 0.61 -1.24 1.98
C ALA A 47 1.90 -2.02 1.71
N ASN A 48 2.55 -2.51 2.77
CA ASN A 48 3.73 -3.38 2.66
C ASN A 48 3.37 -4.71 1.97
N ILE A 49 2.27 -5.36 2.36
CA ILE A 49 1.75 -6.56 1.67
C ILE A 49 1.49 -6.27 0.19
N SER A 50 0.87 -5.13 -0.12
CA SER A 50 0.57 -4.73 -1.51
C SER A 50 1.83 -4.61 -2.37
N HIS A 51 2.92 -4.09 -1.81
CA HIS A 51 4.23 -4.05 -2.45
C HIS A 51 4.72 -5.46 -2.83
N HIS A 52 4.70 -6.39 -1.88
CA HIS A 52 5.17 -7.76 -2.10
C HIS A 52 4.29 -8.53 -3.08
N LEU A 53 2.97 -8.37 -2.99
CA LEU A 53 2.03 -8.97 -3.95
C LEU A 53 2.31 -8.50 -5.37
N ALA A 54 2.62 -7.22 -5.58
CA ALA A 54 2.90 -6.71 -6.91
C ALA A 54 4.14 -7.34 -7.56
N PHE A 55 5.21 -7.56 -6.79
CA PHE A 55 6.36 -8.32 -7.27
C PHE A 55 6.00 -9.77 -7.58
N ARG A 56 5.31 -10.45 -6.64
CA ARG A 56 4.94 -11.85 -6.76
C ARG A 56 4.02 -12.10 -7.95
N THR A 57 3.08 -11.19 -8.22
CA THR A 57 2.21 -11.24 -9.41
C THR A 57 3.02 -11.14 -10.69
N LYS A 58 3.98 -10.21 -10.80
CA LYS A 58 4.81 -10.06 -12.01
C LYS A 58 5.69 -11.29 -12.29
N GLN A 59 6.14 -11.95 -11.23
CA GLN A 59 7.02 -13.13 -11.29
C GLN A 59 6.26 -14.44 -11.49
N SER A 60 4.92 -14.44 -11.37
CA SER A 60 4.12 -15.66 -11.47
C SER A 60 3.69 -15.92 -12.91
N ASP A 61 4.06 -17.08 -13.45
CA ASP A 61 3.58 -17.56 -14.76
C ASP A 61 2.09 -17.93 -14.77
N HIS A 62 1.48 -18.05 -13.58
CA HIS A 62 0.08 -18.47 -13.42
C HIS A 62 -0.88 -17.29 -13.25
N MET A 63 -0.37 -16.09 -12.92
CA MET A 63 -1.20 -14.89 -12.80
C MET A 63 -1.43 -14.21 -14.15
N THR A 64 -2.70 -14.12 -14.51
CA THR A 64 -3.19 -13.39 -15.68
C THR A 64 -3.61 -11.96 -15.30
N LEU A 65 -3.98 -11.72 -14.04
CA LEU A 65 -4.36 -10.40 -13.54
C LEU A 65 -3.24 -9.38 -13.73
N LYS A 66 -3.62 -8.14 -14.05
CA LYS A 66 -2.70 -7.01 -14.21
C LYS A 66 -3.02 -5.97 -13.15
N ILE A 67 -2.02 -5.70 -12.31
CA ILE A 67 -2.12 -4.66 -11.29
C ILE A 67 -1.90 -3.32 -11.98
N LYS A 68 -2.98 -2.56 -12.13
CA LYS A 68 -2.97 -1.24 -12.74
C LYS A 68 -2.35 -0.21 -11.82
N GLY A 69 -2.62 -0.29 -10.53
CA GLY A 69 -2.02 0.62 -9.56
C GLY A 69 -1.99 0.10 -8.14
N ILE A 70 -1.13 0.72 -7.34
CA ILE A 70 -1.00 0.47 -5.90
C ILE A 70 -1.23 1.78 -5.13
N GLY A 71 -2.19 1.77 -4.20
CA GLY A 71 -2.35 2.81 -3.19
C GLY A 71 -1.65 2.41 -1.90
N MET A 72 -0.55 3.07 -1.57
CA MET A 72 0.29 2.78 -0.40
C MET A 72 0.04 3.84 0.67
N ILE A 73 -0.87 3.55 1.60
CA ILE A 73 -1.22 4.49 2.66
C ILE A 73 -0.26 4.30 3.83
N HIS A 74 0.58 5.28 4.12
CA HIS A 74 1.53 5.27 5.24
C HIS A 74 2.32 3.94 5.34
N PRO A 75 3.08 3.56 4.28
CA PRO A 75 3.58 2.19 4.18
C PRO A 75 4.52 1.79 5.31
N TYR A 76 4.28 0.61 5.88
CA TYR A 76 5.11 0.04 6.94
C TYR A 76 6.42 -0.52 6.39
N PHE A 77 7.34 0.39 6.09
CA PHE A 77 8.73 0.09 5.75
C PHE A 77 9.66 0.55 6.86
N TRP A 78 10.75 -0.18 7.06
CA TRP A 78 11.69 0.09 8.13
C TRP A 78 13.12 -0.29 7.74
N GLY A 79 14.06 -0.13 8.68
CA GLY A 79 15.46 -0.49 8.50
C GLY A 79 16.25 -0.27 9.77
N THR A 80 17.41 -0.93 9.90
CA THR A 80 18.24 -0.80 11.11
C THR A 80 18.83 0.60 11.30
N LYS A 81 19.30 1.22 10.20
CA LYS A 81 19.87 2.57 10.21
C LYS A 81 18.75 3.61 10.31
N PRO A 82 18.69 4.42 11.39
CA PRO A 82 17.61 5.39 11.57
C PRO A 82 17.71 6.54 10.55
N ILE A 83 16.55 7.04 10.12
CA ILE A 83 16.44 8.21 9.23
C ILE A 83 15.40 9.20 9.76
N GLY A 84 15.57 10.49 9.45
CA GLY A 84 14.56 11.50 9.79
C GLY A 84 14.18 11.53 11.26
N SER A 85 12.87 11.44 11.52
CA SER A 85 12.31 11.50 12.88
C SER A 85 12.73 10.31 13.76
N GLU A 86 13.09 9.17 13.17
CA GLU A 86 13.56 7.97 13.88
C GLU A 86 14.85 8.23 14.69
N VAL A 87 15.65 9.22 14.29
CA VAL A 87 16.90 9.58 14.98
C VAL A 87 16.62 10.28 16.32
N THR A 88 15.50 11.00 16.41
CA THR A 88 15.17 11.85 17.56
C THR A 88 14.04 11.29 18.41
N ASP A 89 13.13 10.51 17.84
CA ASP A 89 12.01 9.88 18.55
C ASP A 89 12.34 8.43 18.92
N GLU A 90 13.16 8.28 19.97
CA GLU A 90 13.61 6.96 20.43
C GLU A 90 12.43 6.07 20.87
N ALA A 91 11.39 6.65 21.47
CA ALA A 91 10.25 5.88 21.98
C ALA A 91 9.45 5.24 20.84
N ARG A 92 9.07 6.01 19.81
CA ARG A 92 8.38 5.45 18.64
C ARG A 92 9.28 4.51 17.85
N LYS A 93 10.58 4.82 17.75
CA LYS A 93 11.55 3.90 17.12
C LYS A 93 11.58 2.54 17.81
N GLN A 94 11.73 2.52 19.15
CA GLN A 94 11.75 1.27 19.92
C GLN A 94 10.44 0.50 19.81
N MET A 95 9.30 1.21 19.70
CA MET A 95 7.99 0.61 19.46
C MET A 95 7.95 -0.14 18.11
N VAL A 96 8.37 0.50 17.02
CA VAL A 96 8.39 -0.13 15.68
C VAL A 96 9.38 -1.30 15.63
N ASP A 97 10.59 -1.14 16.19
CA ASP A 97 11.57 -2.23 16.31
C ASP A 97 10.99 -3.42 17.10
N GLY A 98 10.21 -3.13 18.15
CA GLY A 98 9.53 -4.12 18.98
C GLY A 98 8.45 -4.88 18.22
N TRP A 99 7.58 -4.17 17.50
CA TRP A 99 6.55 -4.80 16.67
C TRP A 99 7.15 -5.71 15.61
N TRP A 100 8.19 -5.27 14.91
CA TRP A 100 8.81 -6.10 13.88
C TRP A 100 9.35 -7.42 14.45
N ARG A 101 10.10 -7.36 15.56
CA ARG A 101 10.59 -8.58 16.25
C ARG A 101 9.47 -9.50 16.72
N PHE A 102 8.31 -8.94 17.04
CA PHE A 102 7.16 -9.69 17.50
C PHE A 102 6.39 -10.36 16.36
N VAL A 103 6.24 -9.70 15.20
CA VAL A 103 5.49 -10.24 14.06
C VAL A 103 6.31 -11.09 13.11
N CYS A 104 7.63 -10.89 13.05
CA CYS A 104 8.55 -11.62 12.18
C CYS A 104 9.75 -12.17 12.97
N PRO A 105 9.81 -13.49 13.23
CA PRO A 105 10.96 -14.13 13.85
C PRO A 105 12.09 -14.31 12.83
N SER A 106 12.65 -13.20 12.33
CA SER A 106 13.75 -13.20 11.36
C SER A 106 15.10 -12.94 12.03
N GLU A 107 16.12 -13.70 11.63
CA GLU A 107 17.51 -13.45 12.02
C GLU A 107 18.07 -12.15 11.42
N LYS A 108 17.47 -11.62 10.35
CA LYS A 108 17.87 -10.36 9.71
C LYS A 108 17.36 -9.12 10.46
N GLY A 109 16.48 -9.30 11.44
CA GLY A 109 15.89 -8.19 12.19
C GLY A 109 15.24 -7.15 11.27
N SER A 110 15.43 -5.86 11.56
CA SER A 110 14.81 -4.76 10.80
C SER A 110 15.33 -4.57 9.37
N ASP A 111 16.35 -5.31 8.94
CA ASP A 111 16.80 -5.37 7.53
C ASP A 111 16.37 -6.67 6.84
N ASP A 112 15.32 -7.32 7.34
CA ASP A 112 14.65 -8.35 6.58
C ASP A 112 13.96 -7.74 5.34
N PRO A 113 14.09 -8.34 4.13
CA PRO A 113 13.43 -7.86 2.91
C PRO A 113 11.91 -7.70 3.00
N TRP A 114 11.24 -8.38 3.94
CA TRP A 114 9.81 -8.19 4.17
C TRP A 114 9.48 -6.79 4.69
N ILE A 115 10.33 -6.17 5.52
CA ILE A 115 10.09 -4.82 6.07
C ILE A 115 10.98 -3.74 5.45
N ASN A 116 12.19 -4.09 5.03
CA ASN A 116 13.12 -3.16 4.40
C ASN A 116 13.23 -3.48 2.90
N PRO A 117 12.52 -2.74 2.01
CA PRO A 117 12.54 -2.99 0.57
C PRO A 117 13.88 -2.65 -0.09
N PHE A 118 14.86 -2.18 0.67
CA PHE A 118 16.20 -1.81 0.20
C PHE A 118 17.32 -2.57 0.92
N ALA A 119 16.96 -3.60 1.69
CA ALA A 119 17.94 -4.49 2.31
C ALA A 119 18.52 -5.48 1.29
N ASP A 120 19.67 -6.08 1.63
CA ASP A 120 20.30 -7.13 0.84
C ASP A 120 19.33 -8.31 0.63
N GLY A 121 19.09 -8.64 -0.65
CA GLY A 121 18.14 -9.66 -1.08
C GLY A 121 16.74 -9.13 -1.40
N SER A 122 16.49 -7.83 -1.26
CA SER A 122 15.25 -7.20 -1.76
C SER A 122 15.29 -7.07 -3.29
N PRO A 123 14.16 -7.26 -3.99
CA PRO A 123 14.11 -7.07 -5.43
C PRO A 123 14.28 -5.60 -5.82
N ASP A 124 14.85 -5.34 -6.99
CA ASP A 124 14.94 -3.97 -7.53
C ASP A 124 13.54 -3.45 -7.87
N LEU A 125 13.28 -2.16 -7.59
CA LEU A 125 12.01 -1.50 -7.90
C LEU A 125 11.66 -1.49 -9.39
N GLU A 126 12.63 -1.62 -10.30
CA GLU A 126 12.38 -1.87 -11.73
C GLU A 126 11.45 -3.10 -11.94
N GLY A 127 11.59 -4.09 -11.06
CA GLY A 127 10.80 -5.30 -11.03
C GLY A 127 9.37 -5.12 -10.51
N LEU A 128 8.95 -3.92 -10.07
CA LEU A 128 7.61 -3.74 -9.52
C LEU A 128 6.53 -3.99 -10.59
N GLY A 129 5.51 -4.78 -10.23
CA GLY A 129 4.51 -5.33 -11.14
C GLY A 129 3.26 -4.49 -11.36
N CYS A 130 3.37 -3.17 -11.34
CA CYS A 130 2.24 -2.27 -11.56
C CYS A 130 2.60 -1.08 -12.46
N GLU A 131 1.58 -0.38 -12.94
CA GLU A 131 1.76 0.81 -13.79
C GLU A 131 1.72 2.13 -13.01
N ARG A 132 1.10 2.14 -11.82
CA ARG A 132 0.92 3.34 -11.00
C ARG A 132 1.16 3.05 -9.53
N VAL A 133 1.80 4.00 -8.83
CA VAL A 133 1.96 3.94 -7.37
C VAL A 133 1.61 5.30 -6.80
N MET A 134 0.69 5.34 -5.84
CA MET A 134 0.44 6.51 -5.02
C MET A 134 0.89 6.20 -3.59
N VAL A 135 1.89 6.93 -3.11
CA VAL A 135 2.34 6.87 -1.71
C VAL A 135 1.70 8.00 -0.94
N THR A 136 1.04 7.70 0.17
CA THR A 136 0.61 8.72 1.13
C THR A 136 1.45 8.63 2.39
N VAL A 137 1.82 9.78 2.95
CA VAL A 137 2.58 9.91 4.21
C VAL A 137 1.90 10.96 5.09
N ALA A 138 1.92 10.77 6.40
CA ALA A 138 1.41 11.78 7.33
C ALA A 138 2.57 12.51 8.01
N GLU A 139 2.41 13.81 8.27
CA GLU A 139 3.49 14.66 8.76
C GLU A 139 4.05 14.20 10.12
N LYS A 140 3.22 13.67 11.01
CA LYS A 140 3.64 13.25 12.35
C LYS A 140 3.98 11.76 12.45
N ASP A 141 3.84 11.02 11.36
CA ASP A 141 4.08 9.58 11.32
C ASP A 141 5.59 9.27 11.40
N ILE A 142 5.96 8.33 12.28
CA ILE A 142 7.34 7.83 12.40
C ILE A 142 7.84 7.13 11.12
N LEU A 143 6.92 6.64 10.29
CA LEU A 143 7.22 5.96 9.02
C LEU A 143 7.27 6.93 7.83
N ARG A 144 7.02 8.23 8.05
CA ARG A 144 6.95 9.26 7.00
C ARG A 144 8.18 9.27 6.11
N GLU A 145 9.37 9.28 6.72
CA GLU A 145 10.61 9.32 5.95
C GLU A 145 10.88 8.03 5.16
N ARG A 146 10.40 6.88 5.65
CA ARG A 146 10.51 5.60 4.94
C ARG A 146 9.61 5.58 3.71
N GLY A 147 8.38 6.06 3.83
CA GLY A 147 7.47 6.23 2.70
C GLY A 147 8.01 7.21 1.64
N LYS A 148 8.56 8.36 2.07
CA LYS A 148 9.23 9.31 1.17
C LYS A 148 10.44 8.71 0.48
N MET A 149 11.30 8.01 1.23
CA MET A 149 12.46 7.33 0.68
C MET A 149 12.05 6.29 -0.37
N TYR A 150 10.98 5.53 -0.11
CA TYR A 150 10.44 4.57 -1.07
C TYR A 150 10.03 5.23 -2.39
N TYR A 151 9.22 6.30 -2.31
CA TYR A 151 8.81 7.09 -3.47
C TYR A 151 10.02 7.63 -4.25
N GLU A 152 10.98 8.25 -3.55
CA GLU A 152 12.16 8.81 -4.21
C GLU A 152 13.01 7.74 -4.92
N ARG A 153 13.15 6.55 -4.32
CA ARG A 153 13.86 5.43 -4.93
C ARG A 153 13.12 4.87 -6.14
N LEU A 154 11.80 4.81 -6.07
CA LEU A 154 10.96 4.37 -7.19
C LEU A 154 11.05 5.33 -8.39
N VAL A 155 11.01 6.64 -8.14
CA VAL A 155 11.14 7.66 -9.20
C VAL A 155 12.54 7.66 -9.84
N LYS A 156 13.57 7.29 -9.07
CA LYS A 156 14.97 7.23 -9.54
C LYS A 156 15.36 5.88 -10.15
N SER A 157 14.50 4.87 -10.09
CA SER A 157 14.77 3.56 -10.69
C SER A 157 14.36 3.53 -12.16
N GLU A 158 14.63 2.41 -12.82
CA GLU A 158 14.19 2.17 -14.20
C GLU A 158 12.73 1.70 -14.31
N TRP A 159 11.97 1.75 -13.20
CA TRP A 159 10.55 1.43 -13.21
C TRP A 159 9.78 2.41 -14.11
N ARG A 160 9.05 1.87 -15.09
CA ARG A 160 8.42 2.64 -16.17
C ARG A 160 6.98 3.10 -15.88
N GLY A 161 6.55 3.03 -14.62
CA GLY A 161 5.22 3.47 -14.21
C GLY A 161 5.18 4.93 -13.78
N GLU A 162 4.01 5.36 -13.32
CA GLU A 162 3.81 6.69 -12.75
C GLU A 162 3.76 6.62 -11.23
N ALA A 163 4.66 7.35 -10.55
CA ALA A 163 4.64 7.48 -9.11
C ALA A 163 4.09 8.86 -8.69
N GLU A 164 3.32 8.87 -7.61
CA GLU A 164 2.83 10.09 -6.96
C GLU A 164 3.04 9.98 -5.45
N ILE A 165 3.26 11.13 -4.80
CA ILE A 165 3.30 11.23 -3.34
C ILE A 165 2.38 12.33 -2.83
N MET A 166 1.68 12.04 -1.73
CA MET A 166 0.88 12.98 -0.98
C MET A 166 1.33 13.00 0.48
N GLU A 167 1.60 14.19 1.02
CA GLU A 167 1.87 14.37 2.44
C GLU A 167 0.71 15.11 3.11
N THR A 168 0.13 14.50 4.15
CA THR A 168 -0.95 15.12 4.93
C THR A 168 -0.38 15.82 6.17
N LYS A 169 -0.56 17.13 6.24
CA LYS A 169 -0.07 17.98 7.33
C LYS A 169 -0.89 17.81 8.61
N GLY A 170 -0.22 17.93 9.75
CA GLY A 170 -0.86 17.87 11.08
C GLY A 170 -1.38 16.50 11.53
N LYS A 171 -1.47 15.50 10.64
CA LYS A 171 -1.95 14.15 10.92
C LYS A 171 -0.84 13.17 11.29
N ASP A 172 -1.22 12.09 11.96
CA ASP A 172 -0.33 10.98 12.36
C ASP A 172 -0.67 9.70 11.57
N HIS A 173 0.05 8.62 11.86
CA HIS A 173 -0.09 7.32 11.21
C HIS A 173 -1.55 6.86 11.16
N VAL A 174 -1.96 6.41 9.96
CA VAL A 174 -3.31 5.92 9.60
C VAL A 174 -4.49 6.77 10.12
N PHE A 175 -4.32 8.09 10.23
CA PHE A 175 -5.35 9.01 10.74
C PHE A 175 -6.73 8.82 10.10
N HIS A 176 -6.81 8.48 8.81
CA HIS A 176 -8.07 8.27 8.07
C HIS A 176 -8.96 7.15 8.65
N ILE A 177 -8.42 6.23 9.44
CA ILE A 177 -9.22 5.21 10.14
C ILE A 177 -9.89 5.80 11.38
N PHE A 178 -9.21 6.71 12.07
CA PHE A 178 -9.66 7.30 13.33
C PHE A 178 -10.48 8.58 13.14
N GLU A 179 -10.22 9.32 12.06
CA GLU A 179 -10.85 10.57 11.69
C GLU A 179 -11.37 10.49 10.23
N PRO A 180 -12.27 9.55 9.89
CA PRO A 180 -12.65 9.27 8.50
C PRO A 180 -13.37 10.44 7.82
N ASP A 181 -14.10 11.25 8.58
CA ASP A 181 -14.92 12.35 8.06
C ASP A 181 -14.17 13.69 7.98
N CYS A 182 -12.88 13.74 8.36
CA CYS A 182 -12.12 14.98 8.26
C CYS A 182 -11.76 15.29 6.80
N ASP A 183 -11.61 16.58 6.49
CA ASP A 183 -11.31 17.06 5.13
C ASP A 183 -10.04 16.40 4.57
N GLU A 184 -9.02 16.18 5.40
CA GLU A 184 -7.78 15.53 4.96
C GLU A 184 -7.95 14.04 4.61
N ALA A 185 -8.82 13.32 5.34
CA ALA A 185 -9.08 11.91 5.06
C ALA A 185 -9.88 11.79 3.76
N MET A 186 -10.88 12.66 3.59
CA MET A 186 -11.68 12.72 2.38
C MET A 186 -10.85 13.15 1.17
N ASP A 187 -9.92 14.08 1.30
CA ASP A 187 -8.99 14.46 0.22
C ASP A 187 -8.07 13.30 -0.17
N MET A 188 -7.49 12.61 0.81
CA MET A 188 -6.65 11.43 0.58
C MET A 188 -7.43 10.33 -0.16
N LEU A 189 -8.64 9.99 0.30
CA LEU A 189 -9.50 8.98 -0.32
C LEU A 189 -9.91 9.39 -1.74
N ARG A 190 -10.29 10.65 -1.95
CA ARG A 190 -10.60 11.18 -3.28
C ARG A 190 -9.42 11.02 -4.21
N ARG A 191 -8.21 11.35 -3.78
CA ARG A 191 -7.03 11.27 -4.64
C ARG A 191 -6.62 9.84 -4.95
N LEU A 192 -6.82 8.91 -4.01
CA LEU A 192 -6.67 7.46 -4.25
C LEU A 192 -7.72 6.93 -5.24
N ALA A 193 -8.96 7.41 -5.18
CA ALA A 193 -10.08 6.91 -6.01
C ALA A 193 -10.19 7.56 -7.39
N LEU A 194 -9.86 8.85 -7.54
CA LEU A 194 -10.25 9.68 -8.68
C LEU A 194 -9.34 9.58 -9.91
N ARG A 195 -8.25 8.79 -9.88
CA ARG A 195 -7.33 8.72 -11.03
C ARG A 195 -7.77 7.77 -12.15
N ASP A 196 -8.84 7.00 -11.95
CA ASP A 196 -9.48 6.16 -12.99
C ASP A 196 -10.97 6.45 -13.24
N LEU A 197 -11.58 7.39 -12.49
CA LEU A 197 -12.97 7.81 -12.66
C LEU A 197 -13.19 8.86 -13.77
N TYR A 198 -12.14 9.33 -14.45
CA TYR A 198 -12.26 10.23 -15.61
C TYR A 198 -12.26 9.49 -16.95
N ILE A 199 -12.70 8.23 -16.97
CA ILE A 199 -13.21 7.57 -18.18
C ILE A 199 -14.69 7.29 -17.92
N THR A 200 -15.55 8.04 -18.62
CA THR A 200 -17.03 8.14 -18.52
C THR A 200 -17.57 9.21 -17.58
N SER A 201 -17.25 10.49 -17.85
CA SER A 201 -18.24 11.56 -17.61
C SER A 201 -19.37 11.42 -18.62
N SER A 202 -20.21 10.40 -18.45
CA SER A 202 -21.53 10.31 -19.05
C SER A 202 -22.44 9.58 -18.08
N VAL A 203 -23.41 10.33 -17.55
CA VAL A 203 -24.58 9.90 -16.80
C VAL A 203 -24.38 9.65 -15.31
N LEU A 204 -24.41 10.72 -14.52
CA LEU A 204 -25.27 10.83 -13.35
C LEU A 204 -25.71 12.30 -13.20
N SER A 205 -26.72 12.70 -13.97
CA SER A 205 -27.54 13.86 -13.61
C SER A 205 -28.42 13.44 -12.44
N TYR A 206 -28.09 13.93 -11.25
CA TYR A 206 -28.96 13.85 -10.08
C TYR A 206 -30.07 14.89 -10.28
N ASP A 207 -31.31 14.43 -10.42
CA ASP A 207 -32.50 15.27 -10.58
C ASP A 207 -33.11 15.53 -9.20
N ASP A 208 -32.86 16.72 -8.65
CA ASP A 208 -33.37 17.24 -7.37
C ASP A 208 -34.82 17.76 -7.51
N SER A 209 -35.74 16.91 -7.97
CA SER A 209 -37.14 17.34 -8.18
C SER A 209 -38.19 16.50 -7.45
N ASN A 210 -37.86 15.86 -6.33
CA ASN A 210 -38.89 15.21 -5.50
C ASN A 210 -38.69 15.41 -3.99
N TYR A 211 -38.81 16.66 -3.54
CA TYR A 211 -39.39 16.96 -2.22
C TYR A 211 -40.29 18.18 -2.34
N SER A 212 -41.56 17.94 -2.64
CA SER A 212 -42.67 18.83 -2.27
C SER A 212 -43.96 18.01 -2.22
N LEU A 213 -44.33 17.58 -1.01
CA LEU A 213 -45.65 17.76 -0.38
C LEU A 213 -45.62 17.12 1.02
#